data_AF-A0A955CK66-F1
#
_entry.id   AF-A0A955CK66-F1
#
_cell.length_a   1.000
_cell.length_b   1.000
_cell.length_c   1.000
_cell.angle_alpha   90.00
_cell.angle_beta   90.00
_cell.angle_gamma   90.00
#
_symmetry.space_group_name_H-M   'P 1'
#
loop_
_entity.id
_entity.type
_entity.pdbx_description
1 polymer ?
#
loop_
_entity_poly.entity_id
_entity_poly.type
_entity_poly.pdbx_seq_one_letter_code
_entity_poly.pdbx_strand_id
1 'polypeptide(L)'
;MKGPYERLKYDFRRVWECPLCHRKERVPGTLTTCFCDCDADAGARSMRLIEDEPPHWSVVTASEVSDSGGPPNASSGVNDSGESGDHE
;
A
#
# COMPACT_ATOMS: atom_id res chain seq x y z
N MET A 1 -25.77 -6.82 11.60
CA MET A 1 -24.43 -6.58 11.02
C MET A 1 -24.32 -5.12 10.62
N LYS A 2 -23.49 -4.34 11.32
CA LYS A 2 -23.15 -2.96 10.94
C LYS A 2 -21.87 -3.08 10.11
N GLY A 3 -21.98 -2.93 8.79
CA GLY A 3 -20.82 -3.06 7.90
C GLY A 3 -19.75 -2.02 8.23
N PRO A 4 -18.47 -2.28 7.93
CA PRO A 4 -17.40 -1.32 8.16
C PRO A 4 -17.74 -0.04 7.40
N TYR A 5 -18.06 1.01 8.14
CA TYR A 5 -18.31 2.35 7.62
C TYR A 5 -16.97 3.02 7.27
N GLU A 6 -16.11 2.31 6.57
CA GLU A 6 -14.89 2.89 6.05
C GLU A 6 -15.27 3.67 4.80
N ARG A 7 -15.22 5.01 4.90
CA ARG A 7 -15.25 5.87 3.72
C ARG A 7 -14.02 5.50 2.88
N LEU A 8 -14.22 4.68 1.86
CA LEU A 8 -13.21 4.32 0.87
C LEU A 8 -12.44 5.58 0.46
N LYS A 9 -11.19 5.68 0.91
CA LYS A 9 -10.28 6.81 0.67
C LYS A 9 -9.65 6.77 -0.73
N TYR A 10 -10.22 5.99 -1.64
CA TYR A 10 -9.65 5.77 -2.97
C TYR A 10 -10.17 6.86 -3.93
N ASP A 11 -9.25 7.61 -4.53
CA ASP A 11 -9.55 8.54 -5.63
C ASP A 11 -9.56 7.74 -6.94
N PHE A 12 -10.75 7.41 -7.44
CA PHE A 12 -10.93 6.68 -8.70
C PHE A 12 -10.93 7.59 -9.93
N ARG A 13 -10.48 8.85 -9.79
CA ARG A 13 -10.35 9.76 -10.91
C ARG A 13 -9.13 9.40 -11.75
N ARG A 14 -9.27 9.59 -13.05
CA ARG A 14 -8.18 9.51 -14.02
C ARG A 14 -7.47 10.85 -14.08
N VAL A 15 -6.15 10.82 -14.11
CA VAL A 15 -5.32 12.02 -14.27
C VAL A 15 -4.91 12.13 -15.74
N TRP A 16 -5.17 13.27 -16.36
CA TRP A 16 -4.76 13.57 -17.74
C TRP A 16 -3.74 14.69 -17.75
N GLU A 17 -2.75 14.65 -18.64
CA GLU A 17 -1.76 15.72 -18.83
C GLU A 17 -1.70 16.20 -20.27
N CYS A 18 -1.69 17.52 -20.44
CA CYS A 18 -1.46 18.15 -21.74
C CYS A 18 0.04 18.10 -22.09
N PRO A 19 0.43 17.59 -23.26
CA PRO A 19 1.85 17.46 -23.63
C PRO A 19 2.57 18.78 -23.92
N LEU A 20 1.84 19.91 -24.00
CA LEU A 20 2.42 21.23 -24.25
C LEU A 20 2.59 22.06 -22.97
N CYS A 21 1.48 22.29 -22.28
CA CYS A 21 1.47 23.15 -21.09
C CYS A 21 1.62 22.35 -19.79
N HIS A 22 1.67 21.02 -19.86
CA HIS A 22 1.78 20.11 -18.72
C HIS A 22 0.68 20.27 -17.67
N ARG A 23 -0.45 20.90 -18.05
CA ARG A 23 -1.64 21.01 -17.19
C ARG A 23 -2.17 19.61 -16.91
N LYS A 24 -2.37 19.31 -15.63
CA LYS A 24 -2.98 18.08 -15.16
C LYS A 24 -4.45 18.29 -14.81
N GLU A 25 -5.29 17.35 -15.20
CA GLU A 25 -6.73 17.40 -14.94
C GLU A 25 -7.22 16.05 -14.39
N ARG A 26 -8.02 16.11 -13.33
CA ARG A 26 -8.60 14.92 -12.68
C ARG A 26 -10.05 14.76 -13.04
N VAL A 27 -10.35 13.73 -13.81
CA VAL A 27 -11.69 13.48 -14.34
C VAL A 27 -12.27 12.15 -13.84
N PRO A 28 -13.60 11.97 -13.84
CA PRO A 28 -14.20 10.68 -13.53
C PRO A 28 -13.64 9.55 -14.39
N GLY A 29 -13.49 8.35 -13.82
CA GLY A 29 -12.97 7.18 -14.56
C GLY A 29 -13.84 6.74 -15.75
N THR A 30 -15.06 7.26 -15.88
CA THR A 30 -15.93 7.05 -17.04
C THR A 30 -15.51 7.87 -18.27
N LEU A 31 -14.73 8.93 -18.10
CA LEU A 31 -14.22 9.72 -19.22
C LEU A 31 -12.99 9.01 -19.82
N THR A 32 -13.07 8.78 -21.13
CA THR A 32 -12.04 8.09 -21.93
C THR A 32 -11.24 9.03 -22.81
N THR A 33 -11.63 10.29 -22.92
CA THR A 33 -10.94 11.33 -23.68
C THR A 33 -11.01 12.67 -22.94
N CYS A 34 -9.92 13.44 -22.99
CA CYS A 34 -9.83 14.80 -22.46
C CYS A 34 -9.09 15.69 -23.46
N PHE A 35 -9.48 16.96 -23.52
CA PHE A 35 -8.87 17.96 -24.38
C PHE A 35 -8.43 19.17 -23.56
N CYS A 36 -7.31 19.77 -23.97
CA CYS A 36 -6.78 20.98 -23.40
C CYS A 36 -6.90 22.13 -24.42
N ASP A 37 -7.32 23.29 -23.93
CA ASP A 37 -7.49 24.51 -24.73
C ASP A 37 -6.34 25.51 -24.52
N CYS A 38 -5.14 25.02 -24.18
CA CYS A 38 -3.99 25.89 -23.96
C CYS A 38 -3.46 26.56 -25.23
N ASP A 39 -3.90 26.11 -26.40
CA ASP A 39 -3.49 26.58 -27.71
C ASP A 39 -4.76 26.96 -28.49
N ALA A 40 -5.18 28.22 -28.36
CA ALA A 40 -6.42 28.72 -28.95
C ALA A 40 -6.37 28.72 -30.50
N ASP A 41 -5.18 28.76 -31.07
CA ASP A 41 -4.98 28.85 -32.52
C ASP A 41 -4.98 27.47 -33.20
N ALA A 42 -4.52 26.42 -32.50
CA ALA A 42 -4.52 25.04 -33.02
C ALA A 42 -5.79 24.25 -32.70
N GLY A 43 -6.69 24.79 -31.87
CA GLY A 43 -7.91 24.13 -31.40
C GLY A 43 -7.69 23.15 -30.25
N ALA A 44 -8.78 22.51 -29.82
CA ALA A 44 -8.80 21.60 -28.67
C ALA A 44 -7.85 20.40 -28.88
N ARG A 45 -6.84 20.29 -28.00
CA ARG A 45 -5.77 19.28 -28.13
C ARG A 45 -5.98 18.10 -27.22
N SER A 46 -5.88 16.88 -27.73
CA SER A 46 -6.02 15.67 -26.90
C SER A 46 -4.94 15.58 -25.82
N MET A 47 -5.34 15.31 -24.59
CA MET A 47 -4.44 15.07 -23.46
C MET A 47 -4.03 13.60 -23.41
N ARG A 48 -2.93 13.31 -22.70
CA ARG A 48 -2.45 11.95 -22.43
C ARG A 48 -2.91 11.49 -21.04
N LEU A 49 -3.47 10.30 -20.94
CA LEU A 49 -3.79 9.67 -19.66
C LEU A 49 -2.48 9.32 -18.91
N ILE A 50 -2.39 9.75 -17.66
CA ILE A 50 -1.35 9.32 -16.72
C ILE A 50 -1.95 8.25 -15.84
N GLU A 51 -1.39 7.06 -15.89
CA GLU A 51 -1.68 6.03 -14.92
C GLU A 51 -0.90 6.35 -13.64
N ASP A 52 -1.60 6.42 -12.50
CA ASP A 52 -0.93 6.46 -11.21
C ASP A 52 -0.20 5.12 -11.05
N GLU A 53 1.14 5.16 -10.99
CA GLU A 53 1.93 3.98 -10.66
C GLU A 53 1.40 3.43 -9.34
N PRO A 54 1.04 2.14 -9.25
CA PRO A 54 0.60 1.57 -8.00
C PRO A 54 1.70 1.82 -6.96
N PRO A 55 1.35 2.30 -5.75
CA PRO A 55 2.34 2.55 -4.72
C PRO A 55 3.17 1.27 -4.56
N HIS A 56 4.49 1.42 -4.65
CA HIS A 56 5.50 0.35 -4.53
C HIS A 56 5.53 -0.25 -3.11
N TRP A 57 4.39 -0.55 -2.48
CA TRP A 57 4.45 -1.44 -1.33
C TRP A 57 4.93 -2.78 -1.89
N SER A 58 6.20 -3.07 -1.63
CA SER A 58 6.82 -4.33 -1.97
C SER A 58 5.96 -5.44 -1.37
N VAL A 59 5.52 -6.37 -2.21
CA VAL A 59 5.05 -7.66 -1.71
C VAL A 59 6.24 -8.26 -0.98
N VAL A 60 6.23 -8.19 0.35
CA VAL A 60 7.10 -9.03 1.18
C VAL A 60 6.57 -10.44 0.95
N THR A 61 7.13 -11.13 -0.05
CA THR A 61 6.92 -12.55 -0.20
C THR A 61 7.53 -13.20 1.04
N ALA A 62 6.70 -13.82 1.87
CA ALA A 62 7.15 -14.65 2.97
C ALA A 62 7.87 -15.87 2.38
N SER A 63 9.18 -15.74 2.13
CA SER A 63 10.03 -16.88 1.82
C SER A 63 10.18 -17.70 3.09
N GLU A 64 9.39 -18.77 3.13
CA GLU A 64 9.68 -20.09 3.69
C GLU A 64 10.59 -20.11 4.93
N VAL A 65 9.95 -20.24 6.09
CA VAL A 65 10.60 -20.73 7.30
C VAL A 65 11.13 -22.14 7.03
N SER A 66 12.42 -22.25 6.75
CA SER A 66 13.13 -23.52 6.80
C SER A 66 13.22 -23.97 8.25
N ASP A 67 12.24 -24.79 8.66
CA ASP A 67 12.29 -25.63 9.84
C ASP A 67 13.51 -26.56 9.74
N SER A 68 14.60 -26.16 10.38
CA SER A 68 15.77 -27.02 10.55
C SER A 68 16.57 -26.60 11.79
N GLY A 69 16.16 -27.16 12.93
CA GLY A 69 16.91 -27.16 14.18
C GLY A 69 16.04 -27.79 15.26
N GLY A 70 15.99 -29.12 15.37
CA GLY A 70 17.01 -29.94 16.01
C GLY A 70 16.52 -30.33 17.41
N PRO A 71 16.58 -31.62 17.84
CA PRO A 71 15.95 -32.06 19.08
C PRO A 71 16.63 -31.44 20.31
N PRO A 72 15.90 -31.09 21.39
CA PRO A 72 16.54 -30.71 22.64
C PRO A 72 17.16 -31.95 23.29
N ASN A 73 18.49 -32.01 23.26
CA ASN A 73 19.27 -32.95 24.06
C ASN A 73 19.10 -32.60 25.55
N ALA A 74 18.72 -33.60 26.33
CA ALA A 74 18.63 -33.52 27.78
C ALA A 74 20.02 -33.30 28.39
N SER A 75 20.14 -32.38 29.34
CA SER A 75 21.26 -32.36 30.29
C SER A 75 20.79 -31.80 31.62
N SER A 76 20.81 -32.70 32.59
CA SER A 76 20.51 -32.55 34.00
C SER A 76 21.37 -31.47 34.68
N GLY A 77 20.79 -30.76 35.64
CA GLY A 77 21.48 -29.78 36.48
C GLY A 77 20.73 -29.56 37.79
N VAL A 78 21.11 -30.36 38.78
CA VAL A 78 20.76 -30.42 40.21
C VAL A 78 20.70 -29.06 40.96
N ASN A 79 19.68 -28.97 41.83
CA ASN A 79 19.59 -28.40 43.20
C ASN A 79 20.07 -26.96 43.49
N ASP A 80 19.26 -26.16 44.19
CA ASP A 80 19.56 -25.74 45.58
C ASP A 80 18.33 -25.10 46.28
N SER A 81 18.39 -25.10 47.60
CA SER A 81 17.34 -24.94 48.61
C SER A 81 17.15 -23.48 49.07
N GLY A 82 16.07 -23.21 49.81
CA GLY A 82 15.85 -21.97 50.59
C GLY A 82 15.08 -20.90 49.81
N GLU A 83 14.15 -20.13 50.36
CA GLU A 83 14.03 -19.66 51.73
C GLU A 83 12.58 -19.19 52.00
N SER A 84 12.17 -19.38 53.24
CA SER A 84 10.92 -18.98 53.88
C SER A 84 10.65 -17.47 53.90
N GLY A 85 9.37 -17.08 53.94
CA GLY A 85 8.98 -15.69 54.24
C GLY A 85 7.48 -15.52 54.44
N ASP A 86 7.00 -15.86 55.64
CA ASP A 86 5.74 -15.42 56.25
C ASP A 86 5.57 -13.89 56.25
N HIS A 87 4.31 -13.44 56.24
CA HIS A 87 3.66 -12.38 57.06
C HIS A 87 2.47 -11.84 56.25
N GLU A 88 1.25 -12.27 56.57
CA GLU A 88 0.29 -11.70 57.55
C GLU A 88 -0.58 -10.59 56.92
#